data_AF-A0A921MED3-F1
#
_entry.id   AF-A0A921MED3-F1
#
_cell.length_a   1.000
_cell.length_b   1.000
_cell.length_c   1.000
_cell.angle_alpha   90.00
_cell.angle_beta   90.00
_cell.angle_gamma   90.00
#
_symmetry.space_group_name_H-M   'P 1'
#
loop_
_entity.id
_entity.type
_entity.pdbx_description
1 polymer ?
#
loop_
_entity_poly.entity_id
_entity_poly.type
_entity_poly.pdbx_seq_one_letter_code
_entity_poly.pdbx_strand_id
1 'polypeptide(L)' 'MRYPYASLDDVPQDIREQILAVSEKTGFIPNVFLGLARRPAEFRAFFAYYDALMEKETGSLTK' A
#
# COMPACT_ATOMS: atom_id res chain seq x y z
N MET A 1 -5.02 5.25 -21.11
CA MET A 1 -5.63 6.24 -20.19
C MET A 1 -5.08 5.97 -18.79
N ARG A 2 -4.41 6.94 -18.15
CA ARG A 2 -4.01 6.79 -16.74
C ARG A 2 -5.24 6.99 -15.85
N TYR A 3 -5.41 6.13 -14.85
CA TYR A 3 -6.46 6.33 -13.84
C TYR A 3 -6.02 7.44 -12.87
N PRO A 4 -6.95 8.29 -12.38
CA PRO A 4 -6.64 9.26 -11.36
C PRO A 4 -6.28 8.55 -10.04
N TYR A 5 -5.42 9.19 -9.25
CA TYR A 5 -5.11 8.75 -7.89
C TYR A 5 -6.35 8.87 -6.99
N ALA A 6 -6.42 8.02 -5.96
CA ALA A 6 -7.44 8.18 -4.94
C ALA A 6 -7.17 9.44 -4.11
N SER A 7 -8.24 10.16 -3.75
CA SER A 7 -8.20 11.12 -2.66
C SER A 7 -8.08 10.36 -1.34
N LEU A 8 -7.24 10.83 -0.41
CA LEU A 8 -7.17 10.23 0.92
C LEU A 8 -8.48 10.37 1.68
N ASP A 9 -9.31 11.37 1.33
CA ASP A 9 -10.61 11.58 1.97
C ASP A 9 -11.64 10.50 1.61
N ASP A 10 -11.51 9.88 0.45
CA ASP A 10 -12.46 8.91 -0.11
C ASP A 10 -12.08 7.45 0.15
N VAL A 11 -10.93 7.19 0.81
CA VAL A 11 -10.48 5.84 1.11
C VAL A 11 -10.93 5.39 2.50
N PRO A 12 -11.22 4.09 2.68
CA PRO A 12 -11.46 3.50 4.00
C PRO A 12 -10.36 3.83 5.01
N GLN A 13 -10.74 3.95 6.29
CA GLN A 13 -9.84 4.37 7.37
C GLN A 13 -8.61 3.47 7.50
N ASP A 14 -8.77 2.14 7.40
CA ASP A 14 -7.68 1.17 7.49
C ASP A 14 -6.59 1.42 6.43
N ILE A 15 -7.00 1.75 5.21
CA ILE A 15 -6.10 2.07 4.10
C ILE A 15 -5.43 3.43 4.34
N ARG A 16 -6.19 4.42 4.80
CA ARG A 16 -5.65 5.76 5.14
C ARG A 16 -4.56 5.65 6.20
N GLU A 17 -4.80 4.88 7.26
CA GLU A 17 -3.86 4.66 8.35
C GLU A 17 -2.57 3.99 7.87
N GLN A 18 -2.66 2.97 7.00
CA GLN A 18 -1.47 2.38 6.40
C GLN A 18 -0.67 3.38 5.55
N ILE A 19 -1.34 4.19 4.75
CA ILE A 19 -0.68 5.19 3.90
C ILE A 19 0.05 6.23 4.75
N LEU A 20 -0.60 6.72 5.80
CA LEU A 20 -0.02 7.69 6.74
C LEU A 20 1.17 7.07 7.49
N ALA A 21 1.04 5.85 8.00
CA ALA A 21 2.12 5.17 8.72
C ALA A 21 3.37 4.97 7.83
N VAL A 22 3.18 4.66 6.55
CA VAL A 22 4.30 4.59 5.58
C VAL A 22 4.89 5.97 5.36
N SER A 23 4.05 6.99 5.14
CA SER A 23 4.49 8.37 4.95
C SER A 23 5.30 8.90 6.13
N GLU A 24 4.91 8.58 7.37
CA GLU A 24 5.65 8.98 8.58
C GLU A 24 7.02 8.29 8.67
N LYS A 25 7.12 7.04 8.22
CA LYS A 25 8.38 6.28 8.23
C LYS A 25 9.35 6.70 7.11
N THR A 26 8.83 7.00 5.92
CA THR A 26 9.67 7.24 4.72
C THR A 26 9.78 8.71 4.34
N GLY A 27 8.92 9.58 4.88
CA GLY A 27 8.83 11.00 4.53
C GLY A 27 8.08 11.30 3.22
N PHE A 28 7.49 10.28 2.57
CA PHE A 28 6.67 10.47 1.37
C PHE A 28 5.67 9.31 1.16
N ILE A 29 4.61 9.54 0.38
CA ILE A 29 3.67 8.49 -0.01
C ILE A 29 4.10 7.87 -1.35
N PRO A 30 4.41 6.56 -1.41
CA PRO A 30 4.74 5.93 -2.69
C PRO A 30 3.51 5.88 -3.62
N ASN A 31 3.71 6.17 -4.91
CA ASN A 31 2.63 6.24 -5.91
C ASN A 31 1.78 4.97 -6.01
N VAL A 32 2.34 3.80 -5.71
CA VAL A 32 1.61 2.53 -5.72
C VAL A 32 0.46 2.51 -4.70
N PHE A 33 0.63 3.15 -3.54
CA PHE A 33 -0.42 3.25 -2.54
C PHE A 33 -1.60 4.09 -3.07
N LEU A 34 -1.32 5.29 -3.58
CA LEU A 34 -2.34 6.18 -4.15
C LEU A 34 -3.03 5.59 -5.39
N GLY A 35 -2.28 4.83 -6.18
CA GLY A 35 -2.78 4.16 -7.39
C GLY A 35 -3.71 2.98 -7.09
N LEU A 36 -3.45 2.22 -6.02
CA LEU A 36 -4.27 1.07 -5.63
C LEU A 36 -5.40 1.43 -4.67
N ALA A 37 -5.27 2.50 -3.88
CA ALA A 37 -6.26 2.87 -2.86
C ALA A 37 -7.67 3.18 -3.44
N ARG A 38 -7.77 3.54 -4.72
CA ARG A 38 -9.06 3.67 -5.45
C ARG A 38 -9.85 2.36 -5.57
N ARG A 39 -9.21 1.23 -5.29
CA ARG A 39 -9.80 -0.10 -5.26
C ARG A 39 -9.41 -0.81 -3.96
N PRO A 40 -10.13 -0.53 -2.85
CA PRO A 40 -9.76 -1.01 -1.52
C PRO A 40 -9.54 -2.52 -1.42
N ALA A 41 -10.35 -3.32 -2.14
CA ALA A 41 -10.20 -4.78 -2.16
C ALA A 41 -8.88 -5.22 -2.81
N GLU A 42 -8.50 -4.60 -3.94
CA GLU A 42 -7.24 -4.89 -4.63
C GLU A 42 -6.04 -4.40 -3.81
N PHE A 43 -6.15 -3.23 -3.17
CA PHE A 43 -5.12 -2.72 -2.26
C PHE A 43 -4.83 -3.73 -1.14
N ARG A 44 -5.87 -4.20 -0.43
CA ARG A 44 -5.71 -5.16 0.67
C ARG A 44 -5.11 -6.48 0.19
N ALA A 45 -5.59 -7.00 -0.94
CA ALA A 45 -5.06 -8.25 -1.49
C ALA A 45 -3.59 -8.12 -1.91
N PHE A 46 -3.21 -7.00 -2.52
CA PHE A 46 -1.84 -6.73 -2.94
C PHE A 46 -0.89 -6.66 -1.75
N PHE A 47 -1.22 -5.87 -0.72
CA PHE A 47 -0.36 -5.71 0.46
C PHE A 47 -0.30 -6.97 1.32
N ALA A 48 -1.41 -7.71 1.46
CA ALA A 48 -1.38 -9.01 2.13
C ALA A 48 -0.42 -9.99 1.45
N TYR A 49 -0.40 -10.01 0.11
CA TYR A 49 0.55 -10.85 -0.64
C TYR A 49 1.98 -10.31 -0.58
N TYR A 50 2.17 -8.99 -0.62
CA TYR A 50 3.47 -8.35 -0.46
C TYR A 50 4.10 -8.68 0.90
N ASP A 51 3.34 -8.53 1.99
CA ASP A 51 3.81 -8.84 3.34
C ASP A 51 4.15 -10.32 3.46
N ALA A 52 3.28 -11.22 2.96
CA ALA A 52 3.57 -12.66 2.92
C ALA A 52 4.84 -13.01 2.14
N LEU A 53 5.22 -12.23 1.12
CA LEU A 53 6.43 -12.44 0.34
C LEU A 53 7.68 -11.78 0.90
N MET A 54 7.54 -10.60 1.51
CA MET A 54 8.66 -9.76 1.96
C MET A 54 8.99 -9.96 3.45
N GLU A 55 8.05 -10.48 4.23
CA GLU A 55 8.25 -10.85 5.64
C GLU A 55 8.42 -12.36 5.86
N LYS A 56 8.43 -13.16 4.79
CA LYS A 56 8.76 -14.58 4.92
C LYS A 56 10.19 -14.74 5.46
N GLU A 57 10.33 -15.51 6.52
CA GLU A 57 11.64 -15.87 7.09
C GLU A 57 12.43 -16.81 6.14
N THR A 58 11.73 -17.52 5.26
CA THR A 58 12.31 -18.47 4.32
C THR A 58 12.46 -17.85 2.92
N GLY A 59 13.65 -17.32 2.65
CA GLY A 59 14.05 -16.84 1.33
C GLY A 59 15.57 -16.76 1.23
N SER A 60 16.14 -17.18 0.10
CA SER A 60 17.57 -17.04 -0.20
C SER A 60 17.95 -15.64 -0.70
N LEU A 61 17.02 -14.69 -0.65
CA LEU A 61 17.17 -13.31 -1.09
C LEU A 61 17.11 -12.39 0.14
N THR A 62 18.11 -11.53 0.29
CA THR A 62 18.12 -10.50 1.33
C THR A 62 17.08 -9.41 1.04
N LYS A 63 16.44 -8.92 2.11
CA LYS A 63 15.48 -7.80 2.07
C LYS A 63 16.14 -6.50 1.61
#